data_AF-A0A5B8VC03-F1
#
_entry.id   AF-A0A5B8VC03-F1
#
_cell.length_a   1.000
_cell.length_b   1.000
_cell.length_c   1.000
_cell.angle_alpha   90.00
_cell.angle_beta   90.00
_cell.angle_gamma   90.00
#
_symmetry.space_group_name_H-M   'P 1'
#
loop_
_entity.id
_entity.type
_entity.pdbx_description
1 polymer ?
#
loop_
_entity_poly.entity_id
_entity_poly.type
_entity_poly.pdbx_seq_one_letter_code
_entity_poly.pdbx_strand_id
1 'polypeptide(L)'
;MKNFKQFDCWLQLLPIIVCTMLIVTGTMDFYYGYFIIGGRQFISMLVHEFTESFTYKGSARRIYQNITYIIVACMVLTPLVYVTGIVFVPMLFAAPFMAAYYTGMCYRETFIYSKRPLSMLK
;
A
#
# COMPACT_ATOMS: atom_id res chain seq x y z
N MET A 1 -15.77 6.28 10.82
CA MET A 1 -15.11 5.48 9.75
C MET A 1 -14.70 6.30 8.52
N LYS A 2 -15.55 7.19 7.98
CA LYS A 2 -15.21 7.94 6.75
C LYS A 2 -14.00 8.88 6.89
N ASN A 3 -13.90 9.60 8.02
CA ASN A 3 -12.76 10.50 8.28
C ASN A 3 -11.45 9.73 8.47
N PHE A 4 -11.50 8.56 9.11
CA PHE A 4 -10.33 7.69 9.30
C PHE A 4 -9.81 7.16 7.95
N LYS A 5 -10.71 6.71 7.07
CA LYS A 5 -10.40 6.28 5.69
C LYS A 5 -9.81 7.39 4.84
N GLN A 6 -10.38 8.59 4.92
CA GLN A 6 -9.85 9.77 4.23
C GLN A 6 -8.44 10.10 4.73
N PHE A 7 -8.23 10.06 6.04
CA PHE A 7 -6.92 10.28 6.63
C PHE A 7 -5.89 9.23 6.17
N ASP A 8 -6.24 7.95 6.17
CA ASP A 8 -5.38 6.88 5.65
C ASP A 8 -5.04 7.06 4.15
N CYS A 9 -6.01 7.49 3.34
CA CYS A 9 -5.76 7.79 1.92
C CYS A 9 -4.78 8.96 1.74
N TRP A 10 -4.94 10.05 2.51
CA TRP A 10 -4.01 11.19 2.48
C TRP A 10 -2.63 10.82 3.01
N LEU A 11 -2.57 9.98 4.05
CA LEU A 11 -1.33 9.45 4.61
C LEU A 11 -0.58 8.52 3.67
N GLN A 12 -1.21 8.00 2.62
CA GLN A 12 -0.51 7.27 1.55
C GLN A 12 -0.12 8.21 0.41
N LEU A 13 -1.02 9.11 0.01
CA LEU A 13 -0.82 9.98 -1.14
C LEU A 13 0.30 11.02 -0.88
N LEU A 14 0.31 11.64 0.31
CA LEU A 14 1.29 12.68 0.65
C LEU A 14 2.73 12.16 0.68
N PRO A 15 3.06 11.05 1.36
CA PRO A 15 4.43 10.53 1.33
C PRO A 15 4.89 10.11 -0.06
N ILE A 16 3.99 9.57 -0.90
CA ILE A 16 4.33 9.25 -2.30
C ILE A 16 4.75 10.52 -3.03
N ILE A 17 3.93 11.56 -2.99
CA ILE A 17 4.22 12.83 -3.68
C ILE A 17 5.52 13.45 -3.17
N VAL A 18 5.67 13.56 -1.84
CA VAL A 18 6.85 14.20 -1.22
C VAL A 18 8.12 13.40 -1.52
N CYS A 19 8.11 12.08 -1.34
CA CYS A 19 9.30 11.27 -1.61
C CYS A 19 9.65 11.28 -3.10
N THR A 20 8.67 11.24 -4.00
CA THR A 20 8.92 11.37 -5.45
C THR A 20 9.54 12.72 -5.79
N MET A 21 9.04 13.83 -5.23
CA MET A 21 9.66 15.15 -5.42
C MET A 21 11.10 15.18 -4.92
N LEU A 22 11.35 14.68 -3.70
CA LEU A 22 12.69 14.66 -3.10
C LEU A 22 13.68 13.80 -3.88
N ILE A 23 13.21 12.70 -4.49
CA ILE A 23 14.02 11.85 -5.39
C ILE A 23 14.35 12.63 -6.68
N VAL A 24 13.37 13.29 -7.29
CA VAL A 24 13.57 14.03 -8.55
C VAL A 24 14.49 15.23 -8.36
N THR A 25 14.44 15.90 -7.20
CA THR A 25 15.36 17.00 -6.87
C THR A 25 16.75 16.54 -6.44
N GLY A 26 17.00 15.23 -6.39
CA GLY A 26 18.28 14.66 -5.96
C GLY A 26 18.58 14.84 -4.47
N THR A 27 17.57 15.22 -3.67
CA THR A 27 17.73 15.45 -2.22
C THR A 27 17.58 14.19 -1.38
N MET A 28 17.03 13.11 -1.96
CA MET A 28 16.85 11.82 -1.30
C MET A 28 17.17 10.69 -2.29
N ASP A 29 17.90 9.67 -1.84
CA ASP A 29 18.15 8.49 -2.68
C ASP A 29 16.85 7.70 -2.90
N PHE A 30 16.75 7.07 -4.08
CA PHE A 30 15.63 6.23 -4.46
C PHE A 30 15.29 5.18 -3.40
N TYR A 31 16.30 4.53 -2.82
CA TYR A 31 16.12 3.47 -1.82
C TYR A 31 15.41 3.98 -0.56
N TYR A 32 15.76 5.16 -0.05
CA TYR A 32 15.11 5.73 1.14
C TYR A 32 13.63 6.01 0.87
N GLY A 33 13.31 6.67 -0.25
CA GLY A 33 11.92 6.92 -0.63
C GLY A 33 11.14 5.62 -0.84
N TYR A 34 11.77 4.60 -1.43
CA TYR A 34 11.17 3.28 -1.62
C TYR A 34 10.82 2.60 -0.29
N PHE A 35 11.73 2.59 0.69
CA PHE A 35 11.48 2.01 2.01
C PHE A 35 10.46 2.80 2.81
N ILE A 36 10.47 4.13 2.74
CA ILE A 36 9.49 4.98 3.43
C ILE A 36 8.08 4.73 2.88
N ILE A 37 7.91 4.79 1.56
CA ILE A 37 6.60 4.56 0.91
C ILE A 37 6.14 3.12 1.17
N GLY A 38 6.99 2.13 0.89
CA GLY A 38 6.65 0.71 1.03
C GLY A 38 6.37 0.30 2.47
N GLY A 39 7.21 0.73 3.41
CA GLY A 39 7.00 0.50 4.84
C GLY A 39 5.71 1.13 5.34
N ARG A 40 5.40 2.35 4.90
CA ARG A 40 4.14 3.02 5.26
C ARG A 40 2.91 2.27 4.75
N GLN A 41 2.94 1.80 3.50
CA GLN A 41 1.85 0.99 2.93
C GLN A 41 1.66 -0.32 3.69
N PHE A 42 2.76 -0.98 4.06
CA PHE A 42 2.71 -2.19 4.86
C PHE A 42 2.09 -1.95 6.24
N ILE A 43 2.46 -0.86 6.93
CA ILE A 43 1.86 -0.50 8.22
C ILE A 43 0.36 -0.22 8.08
N SER A 44 -0.06 0.56 7.07
CA SER A 44 -1.48 0.81 6.80
C SER A 44 -2.24 -0.50 6.58
N MET A 45 -1.65 -1.42 5.81
CA MET A 45 -2.21 -2.73 5.53
C MET A 45 -2.40 -3.58 6.81
N LEU A 46 -1.45 -3.54 7.75
CA LEU A 46 -1.58 -4.18 9.06
C LEU A 46 -2.70 -3.56 9.89
N VAL A 47 -2.83 -2.23 9.91
CA VAL A 47 -3.92 -1.55 10.63
C VAL A 47 -5.29 -1.96 10.09
N HIS A 48 -5.45 -2.09 8.77
CA HIS A 48 -6.70 -2.58 8.17
C HIS A 48 -6.98 -4.05 8.51
N GLU A 49 -5.94 -4.88 8.65
CA GLU A 49 -6.07 -6.27 9.09
C GLU A 49 -6.58 -6.34 10.53
N PHE A 50 -5.95 -5.61 11.46
CA PHE A 50 -6.34 -5.61 12.88
C PHE A 50 -7.71 -4.98 13.14
N THR A 51 -8.15 -4.06 12.30
CA THR A 51 -9.45 -3.39 12.41
C THR A 51 -10.54 -4.09 11.59
N GLU A 52 -10.24 -5.22 10.97
CA GLU A 52 -11.12 -5.99 10.06
C GLU A 52 -11.80 -5.12 8.98
N SER A 53 -11.14 -4.03 8.61
CA SER A 53 -11.69 -3.01 7.74
C SER A 53 -11.55 -3.46 6.28
N PHE A 54 -12.65 -3.95 5.71
CA PHE A 54 -12.77 -4.35 4.30
C PHE A 54 -11.94 -5.59 3.94
N THR A 55 -11.57 -6.40 4.94
CA THR A 55 -10.79 -7.64 4.79
C THR A 55 -11.68 -8.89 4.66
N TYR A 56 -12.81 -8.78 3.96
CA TYR A 56 -13.68 -9.94 3.71
C TYR A 56 -13.01 -10.93 2.75
N LYS A 57 -13.31 -12.22 2.91
CA LYS A 57 -12.77 -13.30 2.07
C LYS A 57 -13.13 -13.04 0.60
N GLY A 58 -12.12 -13.03 -0.28
CA GLY A 58 -12.29 -12.73 -1.71
C GLY A 58 -12.32 -11.25 -2.07
N SER A 59 -12.17 -10.33 -1.10
CA SER A 59 -11.99 -8.91 -1.40
C SER A 59 -10.67 -8.66 -2.15
N ALA A 60 -10.66 -7.65 -3.02
CA ALA A 60 -9.43 -7.20 -3.69
C ALA A 60 -8.33 -6.84 -2.67
N ARG A 61 -8.73 -6.27 -1.53
CA ARG A 61 -7.84 -5.96 -0.39
C ARG A 61 -7.18 -7.21 0.19
N ARG A 62 -7.95 -8.29 0.41
CA ARG A 62 -7.41 -9.55 0.93
C ARG A 62 -6.43 -10.20 -0.04
N ILE A 63 -6.72 -10.15 -1.34
CA ILE A 63 -5.81 -10.66 -2.38
C ILE A 63 -4.50 -9.88 -2.35
N TYR A 64 -4.57 -8.55 -2.32
CA TYR A 64 -3.39 -7.69 -2.22
C TYR A 64 -2.58 -7.93 -0.95
N GLN A 65 -3.24 -8.07 0.20
CA GLN A 65 -2.61 -8.40 1.48
C GLN A 65 -1.84 -9.71 1.40
N ASN A 66 -2.47 -10.76 0.89
CA ASN A 66 -1.84 -12.07 0.76
C ASN A 66 -0.60 -12.02 -0.15
N ILE A 67 -0.71 -11.34 -1.31
CA ILE A 67 0.43 -11.16 -2.22
C ILE A 67 1.56 -10.40 -1.52
N THR A 68 1.24 -9.32 -0.82
CA THR A 68 2.22 -8.50 -0.11
C THR A 68 2.89 -9.28 1.03
N TYR A 69 2.14 -10.08 1.79
CA TYR A 69 2.71 -10.94 2.83
C TYR A 69 3.64 -12.02 2.26
N ILE A 70 3.27 -12.65 1.14
CA ILE A 70 4.13 -13.63 0.47
C ILE A 70 5.43 -12.96 0.02
N ILE A 71 5.34 -11.79 -0.61
CA ILE A 71 6.51 -11.06 -1.09
C ILE A 71 7.42 -10.66 0.09
N VAL A 72 6.86 -10.09 1.16
CA VAL A 72 7.64 -9.72 2.36
C VAL A 72 8.26 -10.97 3.02
N ALA A 73 7.55 -12.08 3.10
CA ALA A 73 8.09 -13.34 3.61
C ALA A 73 9.28 -13.83 2.75
N CYS A 74 9.17 -13.76 1.41
CA CYS A 74 10.27 -14.07 0.51
C CYS A 74 11.49 -13.14 0.70
N MET A 75 11.26 -11.85 1.00
CA MET A 75 12.33 -10.89 1.33
C MET A 75 12.99 -11.16 2.69
N VAL A 76 12.24 -11.65 3.67
CA VAL A 76 12.81 -11.97 5.00
C VAL A 76 13.56 -13.30 4.97
N LEU A 77 13.13 -14.25 4.16
CA LEU A 77 13.78 -15.56 4.02
C LEU A 77 15.00 -15.52 3.11
N THR A 78 15.24 -14.45 2.37
CA THR A 78 16.33 -14.38 1.38
C THR A 78 17.75 -14.55 1.95
N PRO A 79 18.09 -14.09 3.17
CA PRO A 79 19.36 -14.41 3.82
C PRO A 79 19.60 -15.91 4.03
N LEU A 80 18.54 -16.73 4.09
CA LEU A 80 18.63 -18.18 4.27
C LEU A 80 18.78 -18.95 2.95
N VAL A 81 18.38 -18.36 1.82
CA VAL A 81 18.25 -19.08 0.54
C VAL A 81 19.14 -18.52 -0.58
N TYR A 82 19.93 -17.45 -0.33
CA TYR A 82 20.82 -16.83 -1.35
C TYR A 82 20.10 -16.33 -2.64
N VAL A 83 18.78 -16.11 -2.57
CA VAL A 83 17.94 -15.74 -3.73
C VAL A 83 17.75 -14.21 -3.85
N THR A 84 18.62 -13.42 -3.20
CA THR A 84 18.46 -11.96 -3.01
C THR A 84 18.25 -11.20 -4.32
N GLY A 85 18.98 -11.53 -5.38
CA GLY A 85 18.81 -10.87 -6.68
C GLY A 85 17.46 -11.15 -7.36
N ILE A 86 16.91 -12.36 -7.21
CA ILE A 86 15.71 -12.80 -7.94
C ILE A 86 14.43 -12.19 -7.35
N VAL A 87 14.40 -11.90 -6.04
CA VAL A 87 13.22 -11.30 -5.39
C VAL A 87 13.27 -9.78 -5.44
N PHE A 88 14.45 -9.17 -5.21
CA PHE A 88 14.57 -7.71 -5.10
C PHE A 88 14.47 -7.00 -6.45
N VAL A 89 15.01 -7.56 -7.53
CA VAL A 89 15.00 -6.90 -8.85
C VAL A 89 13.58 -6.76 -9.40
N PRO A 90 12.73 -7.80 -9.42
CA PRO A 90 11.34 -7.65 -9.86
C PRO A 90 10.54 -6.74 -8.93
N MET A 91 10.82 -6.75 -7.62
CA MET A 91 10.14 -5.87 -6.66
C MET A 91 10.40 -4.40 -6.94
N LEU A 92 11.62 -4.02 -7.33
CA LEU A 92 11.98 -2.65 -7.67
C LEU A 92 11.04 -2.07 -8.73
N PHE A 93 10.61 -2.89 -9.69
CA PHE A 93 9.64 -2.51 -10.71
C PHE A 93 8.19 -2.75 -10.28
N ALA A 94 7.89 -3.84 -9.56
CA ALA A 94 6.52 -4.19 -9.18
C ALA A 94 5.95 -3.30 -8.07
N ALA A 95 6.78 -2.85 -7.13
CA ALA A 95 6.35 -2.05 -5.99
C ALA A 95 5.70 -0.71 -6.35
N PRO A 96 6.19 0.11 -7.31
CA PRO A 96 5.47 1.32 -7.70
C PRO A 96 4.07 1.02 -8.27
N PHE A 97 3.90 -0.08 -9.03
CA PHE A 97 2.58 -0.50 -9.50
C PHE A 97 1.69 -1.00 -8.36
N MET A 98 2.24 -1.77 -7.42
CA MET A 98 1.51 -2.21 -6.22
C MET A 98 1.09 -1.03 -5.34
N ALA A 99 1.95 -0.02 -5.22
CA ALA A 99 1.68 1.21 -4.48
C ALA A 99 0.55 2.01 -5.13
N ALA A 100 0.57 2.16 -6.46
CA ALA A 100 -0.51 2.80 -7.21
C ALA A 100 -1.83 2.01 -7.07
N TYR A 101 -1.77 0.68 -7.17
CA TYR A 101 -2.94 -0.18 -7.01
C TYR A 101 -3.55 -0.07 -5.60
N TYR A 102 -2.73 -0.12 -4.55
CA TYR A 102 -3.19 0.01 -3.17
C TYR A 102 -3.80 1.38 -2.87
N THR A 103 -3.16 2.45 -3.34
CA THR A 103 -3.69 3.81 -3.22
C THR A 103 -5.02 3.94 -3.96
N GLY A 104 -5.13 3.38 -5.16
CA GLY A 104 -6.37 3.34 -5.94
C GLY A 104 -7.51 2.59 -5.24
N MET A 105 -7.22 1.44 -4.62
CA MET A 105 -8.19 0.72 -3.80
C MET A 105 -8.66 1.55 -2.61
N CYS A 106 -7.73 2.17 -1.88
CA CYS A 106 -8.05 3.04 -0.74
C CYS A 106 -8.92 4.23 -1.19
N TYR A 107 -8.62 4.82 -2.34
CA TYR A 107 -9.44 5.90 -2.92
C TYR A 107 -10.85 5.41 -3.27
N ARG A 108 -11.00 4.26 -3.96
CA ARG A 108 -12.31 3.70 -4.31
C ARG A 108 -13.16 3.39 -3.06
N GLU A 109 -12.56 2.77 -2.06
CA GLU A 109 -13.27 2.47 -0.81
C GLU A 109 -13.73 3.74 -0.08
N THR A 110 -12.90 4.78 -0.08
CA THR A 110 -13.16 6.04 0.62
C THR A 110 -14.17 6.93 -0.10
N PHE A 111 -14.07 7.05 -1.42
CA PHE A 111 -14.83 8.03 -2.19
C PHE A 111 -15.97 7.44 -3.02
N ILE A 112 -15.94 6.13 -3.31
CA ILE A 112 -17.00 5.45 -4.05
C ILE A 112 -17.87 4.65 -3.09
N TYR A 113 -17.28 3.71 -2.34
CA TYR A 113 -18.07 2.80 -1.49
C TYR A 113 -18.57 3.43 -0.19
N SER A 114 -17.96 4.52 0.26
CA SER A 114 -18.43 5.28 1.45
C SER A 114 -19.38 6.44 1.10
N LYS A 115 -19.89 6.52 -0.15
CA LYS A 115 -21.04 7.38 -0.47
C LYS A 115 -22.31 6.71 0.06
N ARG A 116 -23.14 7.48 0.78
CA ARG A 116 -24.44 6.97 1.27
C ARG A 116 -25.27 6.49 0.08
N PRO A 117 -25.93 5.32 0.16
CA PRO A 117 -26.81 4.89 -0.92
C PRO A 117 -27.92 5.94 -1.11
N LEU A 118 -28.21 6.27 -2.37
CA LEU A 118 -29.22 7.29 -2.74
C LEU A 118 -30.60 6.97 -2.15
N SER A 119 -30.88 5.70 -1.85
CA SER A 119 -32.09 5.25 -1.16
C SER A 119 -32.24 5.76 0.28
N MET A 120 -31.17 6.31 0.89
CA MET A 120 -31.19 6.90 2.24
C MET A 120 -31.16 8.44 2.26
N LEU A 121 -31.26 9.09 1.10
CA LEU A 121 -31.58 10.52 1.02
C LEU A 121 -33.10 10.65 0.93
N LYS A 122 -33.77 10.66 2.08
CA LYS A 122 -35.13 11.18 2.22
C LYS A 122 -35.06 12.69 2.40
#